data_AF-A0A1Y0CG08-F1
#
_entry.id   AF-A0A1Y0CG08-F1
#
_cell.length_a   1.000
_cell.length_b   1.000
_cell.length_c   1.000
_cell.angle_alpha   90.00
_cell.angle_beta   90.00
_cell.angle_gamma   90.00
#
_symmetry.space_group_name_H-M   'P 1'
#
loop_
_entity.id
_entity.type
_entity.pdbx_description
1 polymer ?
#
loop_
_entity_poly.entity_id
_entity_poly.type
_entity_poly.pdbx_seq_one_letter_code
_entity_poly.pdbx_strand_id
1 'polypeptide(L)'
;MREVGDSAASGAGAGDMSAEVMVAGGVPLRRNGDGSWSEPPYPAVCANGHELGPYRVTIGVSHCRCGILHRTAQCNQCGATYYLPRPTDRCESTALDGRHG
;
A
#
# COMPACT_ATOMS: atom_id res chain seq x y z
N MET A 1 6.73 34.51 -34.66
CA MET A 1 7.00 33.06 -34.76
C MET A 1 6.86 32.48 -33.36
N ARG A 2 6.10 31.39 -33.23
CA ARG A 2 5.85 30.64 -31.99
C ARG A 2 7.08 29.78 -31.67
N GLU A 3 7.47 29.72 -30.41
CA GLU A 3 8.28 28.61 -29.90
C GLU A 3 7.41 27.78 -28.94
N VAL A 4 7.43 26.47 -29.16
CA VAL A 4 6.62 25.44 -28.52
C VAL A 4 7.54 24.40 -27.89
N GLY A 5 7.11 23.84 -26.76
CA GLY A 5 7.51 22.53 -26.24
C GLY A 5 8.66 22.56 -25.24
N ASP A 6 8.70 21.71 -24.21
CA ASP A 6 7.71 20.78 -23.68
C ASP A 6 8.17 20.39 -22.26
N SER A 7 7.26 19.85 -21.47
CA SER A 7 7.40 19.62 -20.03
C SER A 7 8.09 18.28 -19.71
N ALA A 8 8.78 18.28 -18.58
CA ALA A 8 8.94 17.18 -17.60
C ALA A 8 9.33 15.77 -18.08
N ALA A 9 10.50 15.32 -17.63
CA ALA A 9 10.74 13.92 -17.30
C ALA A 9 11.72 13.83 -16.11
N SER A 10 11.19 13.83 -14.88
CA SER A 10 11.95 13.45 -13.70
C SER A 10 11.77 11.94 -13.50
N GLY A 11 12.83 11.18 -13.74
CA GLY A 11 12.85 9.73 -13.65
C GLY A 11 12.43 9.21 -12.27
N ALA A 12 11.58 8.19 -12.28
CA ALA A 12 11.21 7.41 -11.10
C ALA A 12 12.44 6.62 -10.62
N GLY A 13 13.04 7.07 -9.52
CA GLY A 13 14.06 6.32 -8.81
C GLY A 13 13.45 5.09 -8.15
N ALA A 14 13.89 3.91 -8.57
CA ALA A 14 13.72 2.67 -7.84
C ALA A 14 14.54 2.76 -6.53
N GLY A 15 13.90 3.20 -5.45
CA GLY A 15 14.50 3.20 -4.12
C GLY A 15 14.40 1.82 -3.51
N ASP A 16 15.53 1.12 -3.44
CA ASP A 16 15.78 0.10 -2.43
C ASP A 16 15.57 0.74 -1.04
N MET A 17 14.42 0.45 -0.44
CA MET A 17 14.03 0.94 0.87
C MET A 17 13.96 -0.25 1.83
N SER A 18 15.08 -0.55 2.47
CA SER A 18 15.08 -1.18 3.80
C SER A 18 14.53 -0.18 4.82
N ALA A 19 13.32 0.33 4.60
CA ALA A 19 12.64 1.14 5.58
C ALA A 19 12.18 0.20 6.68
N GLU A 20 12.65 0.43 7.91
CA GLU A 20 12.16 -0.31 9.07
C GLU A 20 10.64 -0.12 9.17
N VAL A 21 9.90 -1.20 8.89
CA VAL A 21 8.46 -1.26 9.11
C VAL A 21 8.26 -1.85 10.50
N MET A 22 7.68 -1.06 11.40
CA MET A 22 7.29 -1.53 12.72
C MET A 22 5.78 -1.78 12.80
N VAL A 23 5.35 -2.55 13.78
CA VAL A 23 3.93 -2.76 14.09
C VAL A 23 3.61 -2.10 15.43
N ALA A 24 2.78 -1.06 15.40
CA ALA A 24 2.29 -0.36 16.59
C ALA A 24 0.81 -0.67 16.80
N GLY A 25 0.45 -1.41 17.85
CA GLY A 25 -0.95 -1.78 18.11
C GLY A 25 -1.61 -2.57 16.96
N GLY A 26 -0.84 -3.35 16.22
CA GLY A 26 -1.29 -4.07 15.02
C GLY A 26 -1.24 -3.26 13.72
N VAL A 27 -0.88 -1.97 13.75
CA VAL A 27 -0.81 -1.11 12.57
C VAL A 27 0.62 -1.05 12.02
N PRO A 28 0.84 -1.33 10.72
CA PRO A 28 2.16 -1.20 10.10
C PRO A 28 2.52 0.26 9.86
N LEU A 29 3.70 0.68 10.33
CA LEU A 29 4.21 2.04 10.14
C LEU A 29 5.63 2.02 9.59
N ARG A 30 5.90 2.92 8.64
CA ARG A 30 7.22 3.18 8.06
C ARG A 30 7.82 4.42 8.73
N ARG A 31 9.10 4.33 9.10
CA ARG A 31 9.87 5.50 9.55
C ARG A 31 10.20 6.42 8.39
N ASN A 32 9.99 7.71 8.57
CA ASN A 32 10.34 8.77 7.63
C ASN A 32 11.78 9.26 7.86
N GLY A 33 12.35 9.93 6.85
CA GLY A 33 13.70 10.51 6.96
C GLY A 33 13.81 11.59 8.05
N ASP A 34 12.70 12.26 8.37
CA ASP A 34 12.58 13.24 9.46
C ASP A 34 12.31 12.60 10.84
N GLY A 35 12.26 11.27 10.91
CA GLY A 35 11.99 10.51 12.12
C GLY A 35 10.53 10.39 12.53
N SER A 36 9.60 10.98 11.78
CA SER A 36 8.16 10.74 11.95
C SER A 36 7.76 9.35 11.43
N TRP A 37 6.54 8.91 11.75
CA TRP A 37 6.00 7.63 11.30
C TRP A 37 4.80 7.88 10.38
N SER A 38 4.71 7.12 9.29
CA SER A 38 3.57 7.16 8.39
C SER A 38 3.16 5.77 7.92
N GLU A 39 1.93 5.62 7.44
CA GLU A 39 1.51 4.40 6.77
C GLU A 39 2.43 4.14 5.55
N PRO A 40 2.79 2.87 5.26
CA PRO A 40 3.52 2.55 4.04
C PRO A 40 2.77 3.05 2.79
N PRO A 41 3.49 3.52 1.76
CA PRO A 41 2.84 4.04 0.57
C PRO A 41 2.09 2.95 -0.18
N TYR A 42 0.92 3.30 -0.71
CA TYR A 42 0.21 2.48 -1.68
C TYR A 42 0.86 2.61 -3.07
N PRO A 43 0.84 1.55 -3.89
CA PRO A 43 1.30 1.66 -5.27
C PRO A 43 0.44 2.65 -6.05
N ALA A 44 1.05 3.39 -6.98
CA ALA A 44 0.34 4.34 -7.83
C ALA A 44 -0.49 3.66 -8.95
N VAL A 45 -0.24 2.38 -9.23
CA VAL A 45 -0.85 1.64 -10.33
C VAL A 45 -1.19 0.22 -9.87
N CYS A 46 -2.34 -0.30 -10.31
CA CYS A 46 -2.75 -1.66 -10.01
C CYS A 46 -2.03 -2.69 -10.91
N ALA A 47 -2.15 -3.99 -10.62
CA ALA A 47 -1.42 -5.06 -11.30
C ALA A 47 -1.84 -5.20 -12.76
N ASN A 48 -3.02 -4.65 -13.08
CA ASN A 48 -3.60 -4.59 -14.42
C ASN A 48 -3.38 -3.23 -15.11
N GLY A 49 -2.58 -2.32 -14.54
CA GLY A 49 -2.22 -1.05 -15.17
C GLY A 49 -3.14 0.14 -14.91
N HIS A 50 -4.19 0.00 -14.09
CA HIS A 50 -5.07 1.13 -13.76
C HIS A 50 -4.45 2.04 -12.69
N GLU A 51 -4.55 3.35 -12.89
CA GLU A 51 -4.12 4.34 -11.89
C GLU A 51 -4.89 4.20 -10.58
N LEU A 52 -4.15 4.15 -9.48
CA LEU A 52 -4.67 4.17 -8.12
C LEU A 52 -4.54 5.58 -7.54
N GLY A 53 -5.51 5.98 -6.72
CA GLY A 53 -5.54 7.32 -6.15
C GLY A 53 -6.91 7.67 -5.56
N PRO A 54 -7.12 8.95 -5.21
CA PRO A 54 -8.39 9.42 -4.65
C PRO A 54 -9.59 8.97 -5.50
N TYR A 55 -10.61 8.45 -4.83
CA TYR A 55 -11.86 7.94 -5.43
C TYR A 55 -11.72 6.71 -6.36
N ARG A 56 -10.49 6.24 -6.64
CA ARG A 56 -10.22 5.07 -7.49
C ARG A 56 -9.85 3.82 -6.70
N VAL A 57 -9.69 3.98 -5.39
CA VAL A 57 -9.32 2.92 -4.45
C VAL A 57 -10.33 2.85 -3.32
N THR A 58 -10.73 1.62 -2.97
CA THR A 58 -11.38 1.34 -1.69
C THR A 58 -10.33 0.93 -0.68
N ILE A 59 -10.22 1.70 0.41
CA ILE A 59 -9.33 1.38 1.54
C ILE A 59 -10.10 0.50 2.53
N GLY A 60 -9.46 -0.59 2.96
CA GLY A 60 -10.03 -1.54 3.91
C GLY A 60 -9.00 -2.04 4.92
N VAL A 61 -9.45 -2.93 5.78
CA VAL A 61 -8.63 -3.61 6.79
C VAL A 61 -8.95 -5.10 6.76
N SER A 62 -7.91 -5.93 6.81
CA SER A 62 -8.01 -7.38 6.96
C SER A 62 -7.36 -7.78 8.27
N HIS A 63 -8.15 -8.37 9.15
CA HIS A 63 -7.66 -8.93 10.40
C HIS A 63 -6.88 -10.20 10.07
N CYS A 64 -5.69 -10.35 10.67
CA CYS A 64 -4.83 -11.48 10.38
C CYS A 64 -4.29 -12.09 11.67
N ARG A 65 -4.16 -13.41 11.63
CA ARG A 65 -3.66 -14.21 12.74
C ARG A 65 -2.20 -13.90 13.10
N CYS A 66 -1.43 -13.31 12.18
CA CYS A 66 -0.05 -12.90 12.43
C CYS A 66 0.07 -11.75 13.45
N GLY A 67 -1.04 -11.20 13.94
CA GLY A 67 -1.07 -10.11 14.91
C GLY A 67 -1.00 -8.72 14.28
N ILE A 68 -1.06 -8.64 12.94
CA ILE A 68 -1.09 -7.40 12.17
C ILE A 68 -2.49 -7.22 11.56
N LEU A 69 -2.95 -5.97 11.53
CA LEU A 69 -4.09 -5.55 10.74
C LEU A 69 -3.58 -5.13 9.36
N HIS A 70 -3.68 -6.02 8.37
CA HIS A 70 -3.25 -5.67 7.03
C HIS A 70 -4.19 -4.62 6.46
N ARG A 71 -3.65 -3.49 6.03
CA ARG A 71 -4.40 -2.47 5.32
C ARG A 71 -4.57 -2.92 3.89
N THR A 72 -5.76 -2.71 3.31
CA THR A 72 -6.02 -3.11 1.93
C THR A 72 -6.31 -1.91 1.06
N ALA A 73 -5.78 -1.91 -0.16
CA ALA A 73 -6.21 -1.01 -1.23
C ALA A 73 -6.74 -1.85 -2.39
N GLN A 74 -8.03 -1.72 -2.68
CA GLN A 74 -8.65 -2.37 -3.83
C GLN A 74 -8.85 -1.38 -4.97
N CYS A 75 -8.42 -1.76 -6.17
CA CYS A 75 -8.72 -1.02 -7.39
C CYS A 75 -10.22 -1.07 -7.70
N ASN A 76 -10.90 0.08 -7.71
CA ASN A 76 -12.35 0.14 -7.94
C ASN A 76 -12.73 -0.25 -9.38
N GLN A 77 -11.78 -0.27 -10.31
CA GLN A 77 -12.03 -0.63 -11.71
C GLN A 77 -11.98 -2.14 -11.97
N CYS A 78 -11.07 -2.87 -11.32
CA CYS A 78 -10.85 -4.29 -11.63
C CYS A 78 -10.82 -5.23 -10.41
N GLY A 79 -10.99 -4.69 -9.20
CA GLY A 79 -11.02 -5.49 -7.97
C GLY A 79 -9.66 -6.00 -7.47
N ALA A 80 -8.55 -5.71 -8.17
CA ALA A 80 -7.22 -6.08 -7.71
C ALA A 80 -6.92 -5.46 -6.33
N THR A 81 -6.56 -6.30 -5.35
CA THR A 81 -6.36 -5.91 -3.95
C THR A 81 -4.89 -6.00 -3.55
N TYR A 82 -4.40 -4.94 -2.91
CA TYR A 82 -3.10 -4.85 -2.27
C TYR A 82 -3.24 -4.95 -0.77
N TYR A 83 -2.26 -5.55 -0.12
CA TYR A 83 -2.17 -5.67 1.34
C TYR A 83 -0.88 -4.99 1.82
N LEU A 84 -0.99 -4.23 2.91
CA LEU A 84 0.13 -3.57 3.58
C LEU A 84 0.16 -4.00 5.06
N PRO A 85 1.26 -4.61 5.54
CA PRO A 85 2.37 -5.12 4.75
C PRO A 85 1.90 -6.25 3.82
N ARG A 86 2.73 -6.64 2.84
CA ARG A 86 2.40 -7.80 2.01
C ARG A 86 2.30 -9.05 2.90
N PRO A 87 1.29 -9.92 2.71
CA PRO A 87 1.15 -11.13 3.50
C PRO A 87 2.33 -12.06 3.20
N THR A 88 2.82 -12.74 4.22
CA THR A 88 3.79 -13.83 4.06
C THR A 88 3.08 -15.17 4.17
N ASP A 89 3.83 -16.26 4.10
CA ASP A 89 3.39 -17.63 4.39
C ASP A 89 2.79 -17.82 5.80
N ARG A 90 3.05 -16.89 6.72
CA ARG A 90 2.54 -16.89 8.10
C ARG A 90 1.23 -16.13 8.26
N CYS A 91 0.73 -15.49 7.19
CA CYS A 91 -0.49 -14.71 7.22
C CYS A 91 -1.70 -15.56 6.86
N GLU A 92 -2.73 -15.49 7.70
CA GLU A 92 -4.01 -16.17 7.54
C GLU A 92 -5.12 -15.19 7.93
N SER A 93 -6.12 -15.04 7.06
CA SER A 93 -7.20 -14.09 7.30
C SER A 93 -8.04 -14.55 8.49
N THR A 94 -8.51 -13.60 9.28
CA THR A 94 -9.39 -13.89 10.43
C THR A 94 -10.64 -13.04 10.29
N ALA A 95 -11.79 -13.70 10.27
CA ALA A 95 -13.08 -13.04 10.32
C ALA A 95 -13.28 -12.38 11.71
N LEU A 96 -14.18 -11.42 11.78
CA LEU A 96 -14.45 -10.68 13.02
C LEU A 96 -14.98 -11.57 14.16
N ASP A 97 -15.57 -12.73 13.81
CA ASP A 97 -16.05 -13.75 14.75
C ASP A 97 -14.98 -14.80 15.09
N GLY A 98 -13.73 -14.60 14.67
CA GLY A 98 -12.59 -15.47 14.99
C GLY A 98 -12.42 -16.68 14.08
N ARG A 99 -13.29 -16.89 13.09
CA ARG A 99 -13.06 -17.93 12.07
C ARG A 99 -11.88 -17.56 11.17
N HIS A 100 -11.18 -18.56 10.67
CA HIS A 100 -10.02 -18.37 9.78
C HIS A 100 -10.32 -18.85 8.35
N GLY A 101 -9.59 -18.30 7.39
CA GLY A 101 -9.70 -18.61 5.97
C GLY A 101 -8.40 -18.35 5.22
#